data_AF-A0A7X7RVE0-F1
#
_entry.id   AF-A0A7X7RVE0-F1
#
_cell.length_a   1.000
_cell.length_b   1.000
_cell.length_c   1.000
_cell.angle_alpha   90.00
_cell.angle_beta   90.00
_cell.angle_gamma   90.00
#
_symmetry.space_group_name_H-M   'P 1'
#
loop_
_entity.id
_entity.type
_entity.pdbx_description
1 polymer ?
#
loop_
_entity_poly.entity_id
_entity_poly.type
_entity_poly.pdbx_seq_one_letter_code
_entity_poly.pdbx_strand_id
1 'polypeptide(L)'
;MKKVFLSPSTINLYRECPRCFYLHMKYEIKRPRGPMPSIAIGLDSVFKKYFDYYRSLKDIPPELKGEMDGHLIEQLKATYYKDIRQGYTLLGKLDDCLVTERKTYVPLDHKTRASVAASIHPAYQLQMELYCVLLEGNGMKTEDTAYLLYYYPLNVSPDEGAGSIMFGMDIKKVNVDMGHATVILEDAITCFEQKNLPDASEECEYCRWVENVNEKSLSATTALLKTKRELPVPEETEEETKDTLF
;
A
#
# COMPACT_ATOMS: atom_id res chain seq x y z
N MET A 1 -0.37 26.38 2.40
CA MET A 1 -0.57 24.97 2.83
C MET A 1 0.58 24.13 2.30
N LYS A 2 1.06 23.15 3.07
CA LYS A 2 2.01 22.14 2.57
C LYS A 2 1.30 21.31 1.48
N LYS A 3 1.96 21.10 0.35
CA LYS A 3 1.44 20.26 -0.75
C LYS A 3 1.32 18.81 -0.26
N VAL A 4 0.17 18.19 -0.50
CA VAL A 4 -0.15 16.81 -0.12
C VAL A 4 0.04 15.92 -1.34
N PHE A 5 0.84 14.87 -1.17
CA PHE A 5 1.11 13.91 -2.22
C PHE A 5 0.38 12.60 -1.94
N LEU A 6 -0.45 12.19 -2.89
CA LEU A 6 -1.19 10.94 -2.88
C LEU A 6 -0.54 9.97 -3.86
N SER A 7 -0.56 8.68 -3.55
CA SER A 7 -0.07 7.61 -4.42
C SER A 7 -1.03 6.42 -4.38
N PRO A 8 -0.94 5.47 -5.32
CA PRO A 8 -1.77 4.26 -5.26
C PRO A 8 -1.71 3.54 -3.90
N SER A 9 -0.56 3.54 -3.24
CA SER A 9 -0.42 2.94 -1.90
C SER A 9 -1.17 3.73 -0.82
N THR A 10 -1.15 5.07 -0.84
CA THR A 10 -1.88 5.87 0.15
C THR A 10 -3.39 5.84 -0.11
N ILE A 11 -3.81 5.79 -1.36
CA ILE A 11 -5.23 5.69 -1.71
C ILE A 11 -5.78 4.29 -1.36
N ASN A 12 -5.00 3.22 -1.58
CA ASN A 12 -5.39 1.90 -1.08
C ASN A 12 -5.46 1.86 0.44
N LEU A 13 -4.56 2.53 1.15
CA LEU A 13 -4.65 2.66 2.61
C LEU A 13 -5.95 3.35 3.04
N TYR A 14 -6.42 4.36 2.30
CA TYR A 14 -7.73 4.99 2.54
C TYR A 14 -8.88 3.98 2.41
N ARG A 15 -8.89 3.18 1.33
CA ARG A 15 -9.91 2.15 1.13
C ARG A 15 -9.90 1.08 2.21
N GLU A 16 -8.74 0.74 2.73
CA GLU A 16 -8.61 -0.21 3.82
C GLU A 16 -9.11 0.39 5.15
N CYS A 17 -8.71 1.63 5.47
CA CYS A 17 -9.17 2.33 6.67
C CYS A 17 -8.97 3.85 6.59
N PRO A 18 -10.06 4.65 6.59
CA PRO A 18 -10.01 6.11 6.60
C PRO A 18 -9.19 6.66 7.77
N ARG A 19 -9.37 6.12 8.99
CA ARG A 19 -8.58 6.49 10.18
C ARG A 19 -7.09 6.28 9.99
N CYS A 20 -6.65 5.11 9.49
CA CYS A 20 -5.24 4.84 9.27
C CYS A 20 -4.64 5.74 8.18
N PHE A 21 -5.40 6.01 7.12
CA PHE A 21 -4.99 6.95 6.09
C PHE A 21 -4.81 8.36 6.66
N TYR A 22 -5.79 8.87 7.41
CA TYR A 22 -5.73 10.20 8.02
C TYR A 22 -4.55 10.34 8.98
N LEU A 23 -4.34 9.34 9.85
CA LEU A 23 -3.20 9.30 10.78
C LEU A 23 -1.85 9.31 10.05
N HIS A 24 -1.72 8.52 8.99
CA HIS A 24 -0.50 8.47 8.18
C HIS A 24 -0.27 9.80 7.44
N MET A 25 -1.27 10.30 6.74
CA MET A 25 -1.10 11.48 5.88
C MET A 25 -0.95 12.78 6.66
N LYS A 26 -1.62 12.91 7.81
CA LYS A 26 -1.68 14.16 8.58
C LYS A 26 -0.71 14.21 9.76
N TYR A 27 -0.50 13.08 10.43
CA TYR A 27 0.32 13.00 11.64
C TYR A 27 1.57 12.12 11.46
N GLU A 28 1.79 11.57 10.26
CA GLU A 28 2.92 10.68 9.96
C GLU A 28 2.94 9.40 10.82
N ILE A 29 1.80 9.06 11.44
CA ILE A 29 1.61 7.85 12.24
C ILE A 29 1.25 6.70 11.29
N LYS A 30 2.25 5.86 11.00
CA LYS A 30 2.11 4.71 10.09
C LYS A 30 1.71 3.47 10.86
N ARG A 31 0.96 2.58 10.20
CA ARG A 31 0.77 1.21 10.68
C ARG A 31 2.14 0.54 10.90
N PRO A 32 2.32 -0.25 11.96
CA PRO A 32 3.49 -1.11 12.12
C PRO A 32 3.68 -1.98 10.86
N ARG A 33 4.94 -2.18 10.45
CA ARG A 33 5.27 -2.97 9.25
C ARG A 33 6.04 -4.22 9.65
N GLY A 34 5.66 -5.35 9.07
CA GLY A 34 6.46 -6.58 9.11
C GLY A 34 7.65 -6.52 8.15
N PRO A 35 8.54 -7.53 8.19
CA PRO A 35 9.63 -7.66 7.23
C PRO A 35 9.07 -7.84 5.81
N MET A 36 9.57 -7.04 4.86
CA MET A 36 9.27 -7.22 3.43
C MET A 36 10.11 -8.37 2.87
N PRO A 37 9.52 -9.32 2.12
CA PRO A 37 10.29 -10.40 1.49
C PRO A 37 11.32 -9.83 0.49
N SER A 38 12.61 -9.95 0.79
CA SER A 38 13.69 -9.45 -0.05
C SER A 38 13.72 -10.09 -1.44
N ILE A 39 13.24 -11.33 -1.56
CA ILE A 39 13.13 -12.04 -2.84
C ILE A 39 12.22 -11.31 -3.85
N ALA A 40 11.11 -10.72 -3.40
CA ALA A 40 10.21 -9.99 -4.29
C ALA A 40 10.89 -8.74 -4.86
N ILE A 41 11.67 -8.05 -4.02
CA ILE A 41 12.46 -6.88 -4.42
C ILE A 41 13.57 -7.28 -5.41
N GLY A 42 14.23 -8.42 -5.16
CA GLY A 42 15.25 -8.95 -6.06
C GLY A 42 14.69 -9.32 -7.44
N LEU A 43 13.55 -10.00 -7.48
CA LEU A 43 12.86 -10.36 -8.73
C LEU A 43 12.43 -9.12 -9.51
N ASP A 44 11.85 -8.11 -8.85
CA ASP A 44 11.48 -6.83 -9.48
C ASP A 44 12.69 -6.18 -10.18
N SER A 45 13.86 -6.16 -9.53
CA SER A 45 15.09 -5.64 -10.13
C SER A 45 15.54 -6.43 -11.37
N VAL A 46 15.37 -7.75 -11.36
CA VAL A 46 15.70 -8.62 -12.50
C VAL A 46 14.72 -8.38 -13.66
N PHE A 47 13.42 -8.33 -13.38
CA PHE A 47 12.41 -8.06 -14.40
C PHE A 47 12.60 -6.69 -15.03
N LYS A 48 12.90 -5.66 -14.24
CA LYS A 48 13.19 -4.31 -14.76
C LYS A 48 14.33 -4.33 -15.78
N LYS A 49 15.46 -4.97 -15.48
CA LYS A 49 16.58 -5.10 -16.43
C LYS A 49 16.18 -5.85 -17.71
N TYR A 50 15.37 -6.88 -17.57
CA TYR A 50 14.88 -7.67 -18.70
C TYR A 50 13.95 -6.85 -19.60
N PHE A 51 13.03 -6.07 -19.03
CA PHE A 51 12.15 -5.16 -19.79
C PHE A 51 12.92 -3.97 -20.37
N ASP A 52 13.92 -3.44 -19.65
CA ASP A 52 14.82 -2.39 -20.15
C ASP A 52 15.54 -2.84 -21.44
N TYR A 53 15.96 -4.10 -21.50
CA TYR A 53 16.54 -4.69 -22.71
C TYR A 53 15.57 -4.65 -23.89
N TYR A 54 14.34 -5.16 -23.75
CA TYR A 54 13.36 -5.14 -24.85
C TYR A 54 12.88 -3.73 -25.22
N ARG A 55 12.80 -2.82 -24.24
CA ARG A 55 12.50 -1.41 -24.49
C ARG A 55 13.55 -0.77 -25.40
N SER A 56 14.83 -1.10 -25.22
CA SER A 56 15.91 -0.61 -26.09
C SER A 56 15.78 -1.10 -27.54
N LEU A 57 15.11 -2.24 -27.74
CA LEU A 57 14.82 -2.82 -29.05
C LEU A 57 13.49 -2.32 -29.65
N LYS A 58 12.74 -1.48 -28.91
CA LYS A 58 11.37 -1.06 -29.25
C LYS A 58 10.43 -2.26 -29.48
N ASP A 59 10.57 -3.27 -28.63
CA ASP A 59 9.81 -4.53 -28.68
C ASP A 59 9.26 -4.87 -27.28
N ILE A 60 8.52 -5.96 -27.18
CA ILE A 60 8.11 -6.60 -25.92
C ILE A 60 8.81 -7.95 -25.76
N PRO A 61 8.95 -8.44 -24.51
CA PRO A 61 9.39 -9.81 -24.28
C PRO A 61 8.61 -10.84 -25.10
N PRO A 62 9.27 -11.88 -25.65
CA PRO A 62 8.65 -12.90 -26.50
C PRO A 62 7.44 -13.57 -25.87
N GLU A 63 7.47 -13.79 -24.55
CA GLU A 63 6.38 -14.40 -23.79
C GLU A 63 5.12 -13.52 -23.69
N LEU A 64 5.19 -12.24 -24.06
CA LEU A 64 4.05 -11.33 -24.12
C LEU A 64 3.49 -11.17 -25.54
N LYS A 65 4.19 -11.66 -26.57
CA LYS A 65 3.76 -11.52 -27.97
C LYS A 65 2.50 -12.35 -28.22
N GLY A 66 1.48 -11.71 -28.77
CA GLY A 66 0.16 -12.32 -29.05
C GLY A 66 -0.84 -12.20 -27.89
N GLU A 67 -0.39 -11.82 -26.69
CA GLU A 67 -1.26 -11.57 -25.52
C GLU A 67 -1.58 -10.08 -25.35
N MET A 68 -0.70 -9.22 -25.86
CA MET A 68 -0.85 -7.77 -25.87
C MET A 68 -0.28 -7.15 -27.15
N ASP A 69 -0.87 -6.01 -27.53
CA ASP A 69 -0.46 -5.26 -28.72
C ASP A 69 0.43 -4.07 -28.33
N GLY A 70 1.37 -3.73 -29.21
CA GLY A 70 2.26 -2.58 -29.06
C GLY A 70 3.68 -2.93 -28.65
N HIS A 71 4.42 -1.91 -28.20
CA HIS A 71 5.81 -2.02 -27.73
C HIS A 71 5.99 -1.28 -26.40
N LEU A 72 7.04 -1.59 -25.65
CA LEU A 72 7.36 -0.84 -24.42
C LEU A 72 7.65 0.64 -24.74
N ILE A 73 7.14 1.53 -23.90
CA ILE A 73 7.35 2.98 -24.02
C ILE A 73 8.85 3.31 -24.05
N GLU A 74 9.30 4.14 -25.00
CA GLU A 74 10.73 4.45 -25.14
C GLU A 74 11.30 5.19 -23.93
N GLN A 75 10.53 6.11 -23.35
CA GLN A 75 10.94 6.94 -22.21
C GLN A 75 9.98 6.78 -21.04
N LEU A 76 10.34 5.88 -20.12
CA LEU A 76 9.62 5.73 -18.86
C LEU A 76 10.15 6.73 -17.83
N LYS A 77 9.29 7.62 -17.33
CA LYS A 77 9.68 8.54 -16.24
C LYS A 77 9.79 7.77 -14.93
N ALA A 78 10.80 8.12 -14.12
CA ALA A 78 10.97 7.55 -12.78
C ALA A 78 9.78 7.82 -11.84
N THR A 79 9.08 8.94 -12.04
CA THR A 79 7.83 9.27 -11.34
C THR A 79 6.98 10.19 -12.20
N TYR A 80 5.69 9.88 -12.28
CA TYR A 80 4.67 10.73 -12.88
C TYR A 80 3.95 11.51 -11.79
N TYR A 81 3.53 12.73 -12.13
CA TYR A 81 2.80 13.62 -11.24
C TYR A 81 1.59 14.19 -11.97
N LYS A 82 0.49 14.37 -11.25
CA LYS A 82 -0.70 15.07 -11.72
C LYS A 82 -1.27 15.88 -10.56
N ASP A 83 -1.31 17.19 -10.73
CA ASP A 83 -2.03 18.05 -9.80
C ASP A 83 -3.52 17.78 -9.97
N ILE A 84 -4.18 17.37 -8.88
CA ILE A 84 -5.61 17.01 -8.88
C ILE A 84 -6.44 18.26 -8.62
N ARG A 85 -6.03 19.01 -7.59
CA ARG A 85 -6.56 20.34 -7.26
C ARG A 85 -5.55 21.10 -6.40
N GLN A 86 -5.85 22.35 -6.07
CA GLN A 86 -4.91 23.20 -5.33
C GLN A 86 -4.44 22.52 -4.02
N GLY A 87 -3.14 22.24 -3.94
CA GLY A 87 -2.52 21.62 -2.78
C GLY A 87 -2.49 20.09 -2.78
N TYR A 88 -3.11 19.41 -3.75
CA TYR A 88 -3.14 17.94 -3.84
C TYR A 88 -2.62 17.42 -5.18
N THR A 89 -1.71 16.46 -5.10
CA THR A 89 -1.06 15.87 -6.28
C THR A 89 -1.03 14.37 -6.17
N LEU A 90 -1.52 13.70 -7.20
CA LEU A 90 -1.30 12.29 -7.40
C LEU A 90 0.10 12.09 -7.98
N LEU A 91 0.85 11.14 -7.42
CA LEU A 91 2.11 10.66 -7.98
C LEU A 91 2.07 9.16 -8.14
N GLY A 92 2.86 8.65 -9.09
CA GLY A 92 2.96 7.22 -9.33
C GLY A 92 4.26 6.84 -10.03
N LYS A 93 4.69 5.61 -9.80
CA LYS A 93 5.85 5.00 -10.44
C LYS A 93 5.36 3.74 -11.13
N LEU A 94 5.20 3.81 -12.45
CA LEU A 94 4.83 2.65 -13.24
C LEU A 94 6.05 1.72 -13.29
N ASP A 95 5.82 0.42 -13.27
CA ASP A 95 6.88 -0.52 -13.62
C ASP A 95 7.13 -0.47 -15.12
N ASP A 96 6.06 -0.51 -15.93
CA ASP A 96 6.14 -0.37 -17.37
C ASP A 96 4.87 0.20 -18.01
N CYS A 97 4.95 0.47 -19.31
CA CYS A 97 3.83 0.93 -20.10
C CYS A 97 4.01 0.54 -21.57
N LEU A 98 2.94 0.07 -22.21
CA LEU A 98 2.90 -0.23 -23.63
C LEU A 98 2.41 0.99 -24.42
N VAL A 99 2.93 1.15 -25.63
CA VAL A 99 2.45 2.09 -26.64
C VAL A 99 1.84 1.29 -27.77
N THR A 100 0.53 1.41 -27.95
CA THR A 100 -0.19 0.70 -29.02
C THR A 100 0.04 1.37 -30.38
N GLU A 101 -0.38 0.70 -31.45
CA GLU A 101 -0.38 1.30 -32.80
C GLU A 101 -1.23 2.58 -32.88
N ARG A 102 -2.28 2.69 -32.04
CA ARG A 102 -3.16 3.86 -31.93
C ARG A 102 -2.53 5.02 -31.16
N LYS A 103 -1.25 4.91 -30.75
CA LYS A 103 -0.54 5.88 -29.92
C LYS A 103 -1.22 6.15 -28.58
N THR A 104 -1.83 5.11 -28.02
CA THR A 104 -2.35 5.10 -26.66
C THR A 104 -1.39 4.38 -25.73
N TYR A 105 -1.48 4.69 -24.44
CA TYR A 105 -0.59 4.23 -23.39
C TYR A 105 -1.34 3.30 -22.44
N VAL A 106 -0.82 2.09 -22.28
CA VAL A 106 -1.47 1.01 -21.51
C VAL A 106 -0.54 0.63 -20.36
N PRO A 107 -0.93 0.84 -19.09
CA PRO A 107 -0.11 0.46 -17.94
C PRO A 107 0.17 -1.04 -17.88
N LEU A 108 1.40 -1.39 -17.46
CA LEU A 108 1.86 -2.75 -17.26
C LEU A 108 2.60 -2.83 -15.91
N ASP A 109 2.22 -3.75 -15.02
CA ASP A 109 2.78 -3.84 -13.67
C ASP A 109 3.06 -5.29 -13.24
N HIS A 110 4.20 -5.52 -12.59
CA HIS A 110 4.68 -6.85 -12.24
C HIS A 110 4.25 -7.24 -10.83
N LYS A 111 3.73 -8.46 -10.68
CA LYS A 111 3.29 -9.00 -9.39
C LYS A 111 3.92 -10.36 -9.16
N THR A 112 4.53 -10.56 -8.01
CA THR A 112 4.98 -11.90 -7.57
C THR A 112 3.92 -12.56 -6.70
N ARG A 113 3.68 -13.85 -6.91
CA ARG A 113 2.72 -14.67 -6.15
C ARG A 113 3.34 -16.02 -5.79
N ALA A 114 2.76 -16.68 -4.80
CA ALA A 114 3.09 -18.05 -4.46
C ALA A 114 2.48 -19.07 -5.45
N SER A 115 1.43 -18.68 -6.18
CA SER A 115 0.69 -19.52 -7.12
C SER A 115 -0.04 -18.65 -8.16
N VAL A 116 -0.67 -19.29 -9.15
CA VAL A 116 -1.49 -18.65 -10.18
C VAL A 116 -2.54 -17.72 -9.56
N ALA A 117 -2.72 -16.53 -10.14
CA ALA A 117 -3.70 -15.57 -9.64
C ALA A 117 -5.12 -15.96 -10.07
N ALA A 118 -5.97 -16.30 -9.10
CA ALA A 118 -7.39 -16.61 -9.35
C ALA A 118 -8.18 -15.37 -9.81
N SER A 119 -7.87 -14.20 -9.26
CA SER A 119 -8.53 -12.93 -9.59
C SER A 119 -7.58 -11.75 -9.38
N ILE A 120 -7.94 -10.61 -9.95
CA ILE A 120 -7.23 -9.34 -9.75
C ILE A 120 -7.61 -8.80 -8.37
N HIS A 121 -6.62 -8.52 -7.54
CA HIS A 121 -6.86 -7.92 -6.22
C HIS A 121 -7.39 -6.48 -6.38
N PRO A 122 -8.41 -6.04 -5.63
CA PRO A 122 -8.99 -4.69 -5.76
C PRO A 122 -7.98 -3.55 -5.62
N ALA A 123 -6.92 -3.76 -4.85
CA ALA A 123 -5.84 -2.78 -4.71
C ALA A 123 -5.03 -2.60 -6.01
N TYR A 124 -4.86 -3.66 -6.79
CA TYR A 124 -4.13 -3.62 -8.07
C TYR A 124 -5.03 -3.10 -9.19
N GLN A 125 -6.33 -3.41 -9.16
CA GLN A 125 -7.34 -2.76 -10.01
C GLN A 125 -7.24 -1.23 -9.89
N LEU A 126 -7.38 -0.73 -8.65
CA LEU A 126 -7.31 0.72 -8.39
C LEU A 126 -5.95 1.31 -8.75
N GLN A 127 -4.86 0.57 -8.54
CA GLN A 127 -3.52 1.02 -8.94
C GLN A 127 -3.45 1.29 -10.45
N MET A 128 -3.98 0.38 -11.27
CA MET A 128 -3.98 0.54 -12.73
C MET A 128 -4.86 1.71 -13.18
N GLU A 129 -6.03 1.87 -12.56
CA GLU A 129 -6.91 3.01 -12.84
C GLU A 129 -6.26 4.35 -12.50
N LEU A 130 -5.58 4.44 -11.34
CA LEU A 130 -4.82 5.63 -10.96
C LEU A 130 -3.63 5.90 -11.88
N TYR A 131 -3.00 4.85 -12.43
CA TYR A 131 -1.97 5.02 -13.46
C TYR A 131 -2.54 5.59 -14.75
N CYS A 132 -3.72 5.15 -15.20
CA CYS A 132 -4.38 5.80 -16.35
C CYS A 132 -4.70 7.27 -16.07
N VAL A 133 -5.22 7.59 -14.87
CA VAL A 133 -5.45 8.98 -14.44
C VAL A 133 -4.17 9.81 -14.53
N LEU A 134 -3.02 9.27 -14.11
CA LEU A 134 -1.70 9.91 -14.16
C LEU A 134 -1.22 10.13 -15.60
N LEU A 135 -1.30 9.11 -16.45
CA LEU A 135 -0.88 9.16 -17.84
C LEU A 135 -1.70 10.20 -18.63
N GLU A 136 -3.03 10.17 -18.51
CA GLU A 136 -3.91 11.18 -19.12
C GLU A 136 -3.54 12.60 -18.65
N GLY A 137 -3.28 12.77 -17.35
CA GLY A 137 -2.83 14.04 -16.78
C GLY A 137 -1.45 14.52 -17.26
N ASN A 138 -0.67 13.63 -17.89
CA ASN A 138 0.62 13.91 -18.50
C ASN A 138 0.54 14.02 -20.03
N GLY A 139 -0.66 14.12 -20.61
CA GLY A 139 -0.87 14.21 -22.05
C GLY A 139 -0.67 12.89 -22.79
N MET A 140 -0.69 11.77 -22.08
CA MET A 140 -0.50 10.42 -22.61
C MET A 140 -1.85 9.72 -22.62
N LYS A 141 -2.54 9.77 -23.76
CA LYS A 141 -3.88 9.19 -23.92
C LYS A 141 -3.88 7.70 -23.63
N THR A 142 -4.82 7.22 -22.84
CA THR A 142 -4.93 5.83 -22.40
C THR A 142 -6.09 5.09 -23.05
N GLU A 143 -6.14 3.79 -22.84
CA GLU A 143 -7.29 2.94 -23.14
C GLU A 143 -7.98 2.50 -21.84
N ASP A 144 -9.14 1.86 -21.97
CA ASP A 144 -9.86 1.19 -20.87
C ASP A 144 -9.22 -0.16 -20.48
N THR A 145 -7.92 -0.33 -20.78
CA THR A 145 -7.17 -1.56 -20.60
C THR A 145 -5.85 -1.29 -19.90
N ALA A 146 -5.48 -2.16 -18.98
CA ALA A 146 -4.15 -2.30 -18.41
C ALA A 146 -3.81 -3.78 -18.22
N TYR A 147 -2.56 -4.11 -17.89
CA TYR A 147 -2.12 -5.49 -17.71
C TYR A 147 -1.34 -5.68 -16.41
N LEU A 148 -1.60 -6.81 -15.75
CA LEU A 148 -0.82 -7.30 -14.62
C LEU A 148 -0.09 -8.57 -15.03
N LEU A 149 1.23 -8.59 -14.84
CA LEU A 149 2.07 -9.76 -15.08
C LEU A 149 2.35 -10.48 -13.76
N TYR A 150 1.73 -11.63 -13.56
CA TYR A 150 1.91 -12.44 -12.37
C TYR A 150 3.00 -13.48 -12.57
N TYR A 151 4.02 -13.47 -11.72
CA TYR A 151 5.09 -14.47 -11.70
C TYR A 151 4.95 -15.35 -10.47
N TYR A 152 5.06 -16.66 -10.64
CA TYR A 152 4.94 -17.64 -9.56
C TYR A 152 5.91 -18.82 -9.76
N PRO A 153 6.49 -19.38 -8.69
CA PRO A 153 7.43 -20.49 -8.81
C PRO A 153 6.70 -21.76 -9.30
N LEU A 154 7.36 -22.54 -10.16
CA LEU A 154 6.85 -23.83 -10.66
C LEU A 154 7.55 -24.99 -9.96
N ASN A 155 8.86 -25.07 -10.13
CA ASN A 155 9.70 -26.16 -9.65
C ASN A 155 11.16 -25.73 -9.61
N VAL A 156 12.00 -26.57 -9.01
CA VAL A 156 13.46 -26.46 -9.09
C VAL A 156 13.94 -27.54 -10.05
N SER A 157 14.63 -27.16 -11.13
CA SER A 157 15.27 -28.13 -12.01
C SER A 157 16.56 -28.62 -11.37
N PRO A 158 16.79 -29.95 -11.29
CA PRO A 158 18.06 -30.52 -10.90
C PRO A 158 19.01 -30.52 -12.10
N ASP A 159 19.39 -29.35 -12.62
CA ASP A 159 20.46 -29.27 -13.62
C ASP A 159 21.83 -29.52 -12.97
N GLU A 160 22.72 -30.19 -13.70
CA GLU A 160 24.01 -30.72 -13.26
C GLU A 160 24.95 -29.61 -12.72
N GLY A 161 24.82 -29.28 -11.42
CA GLY A 161 25.77 -28.46 -10.67
C GLY A 161 25.21 -27.17 -10.04
N ALA A 162 24.02 -26.71 -10.42
CA ALA A 162 23.34 -25.59 -9.77
C ALA A 162 21.82 -25.69 -9.95
N GLY A 163 21.07 -25.70 -8.83
CA GLY A 163 19.61 -25.72 -8.89
C GLY A 163 19.06 -24.43 -9.49
N SER A 164 18.25 -24.53 -10.54
CA SER A 164 17.55 -23.40 -11.17
C SER A 164 16.08 -23.40 -10.75
N ILE A 165 15.57 -22.25 -10.28
CA ILE A 165 14.15 -22.10 -9.96
C ILE A 165 13.43 -21.63 -11.22
N MET A 166 12.47 -22.42 -11.69
CA MET A 166 11.61 -22.05 -12.81
C MET A 166 10.41 -21.25 -12.30
N PHE A 167 10.08 -20.18 -13.01
CA PHE A 167 8.88 -19.38 -12.77
C PHE A 167 7.91 -19.50 -13.95
N GLY A 168 6.63 -19.58 -13.63
CA GLY A 168 5.53 -19.40 -14.56
C GLY A 168 5.09 -17.94 -14.59
N MET A 169 4.41 -17.58 -15.67
CA MET A 169 3.83 -16.25 -15.86
C MET A 169 2.34 -16.38 -16.23
N ASP A 170 1.51 -15.54 -15.62
CA ASP A 170 0.08 -15.40 -15.90
C ASP A 170 -0.23 -13.93 -16.17
N ILE A 171 -0.86 -13.65 -17.31
CA ILE A 171 -1.18 -12.30 -17.75
C ILE A 171 -2.65 -12.04 -17.46
N LYS A 172 -2.95 -10.98 -16.71
CA LYS A 172 -4.33 -10.56 -16.46
C LYS A 172 -4.59 -9.20 -17.10
N LYS A 173 -5.56 -9.17 -18.03
CA LYS A 173 -6.13 -7.94 -18.54
C LYS A 173 -7.04 -7.30 -17.48
N VAL A 174 -6.81 -6.03 -17.22
CA VAL A 174 -7.55 -5.19 -16.28
C VAL A 174 -8.43 -4.25 -17.09
N ASN A 175 -9.75 -4.30 -16.89
CA ASN A 175 -10.67 -3.32 -17.46
C ASN A 175 -10.63 -2.07 -16.58
N VAL A 176 -10.18 -0.95 -17.11
CA VAL A 176 -9.91 0.28 -16.35
C VAL A 176 -11.14 1.18 -16.34
N ASP A 177 -11.56 1.60 -15.13
CA ASP A 177 -12.51 2.68 -14.91
C ASP A 177 -11.84 3.86 -14.20
N MET A 178 -11.47 4.89 -14.95
CA MET A 178 -10.90 6.12 -14.37
C MET A 178 -11.92 6.92 -13.55
N GLY A 179 -13.22 6.77 -13.82
CA GLY A 179 -14.28 7.39 -13.02
C GLY A 179 -14.27 6.84 -11.60
N HIS A 180 -14.22 5.51 -11.46
CA HIS A 180 -14.07 4.83 -10.17
C HIS A 180 -12.85 5.34 -9.39
N ALA A 181 -11.66 5.40 -10.02
CA ALA A 181 -10.47 5.91 -9.36
C ALA A 181 -10.56 7.40 -8.97
N THR A 182 -11.20 8.22 -9.80
CA THR A 182 -11.38 9.65 -9.52
C THR A 182 -12.29 9.87 -8.32
N VAL A 183 -13.37 9.10 -8.19
CA VAL A 183 -14.27 9.15 -7.03
C VAL A 183 -13.50 8.81 -5.74
N ILE A 184 -12.78 7.69 -5.72
CA ILE A 184 -12.01 7.27 -4.54
C ILE A 184 -10.92 8.29 -4.19
N LEU A 185 -10.30 8.90 -5.19
CA LEU A 185 -9.29 9.93 -4.99
C LEU A 185 -9.88 11.18 -4.31
N GLU A 186 -11.05 11.64 -4.75
CA GLU A 186 -11.75 12.77 -4.13
C GLU A 186 -12.25 12.43 -2.72
N ASP A 187 -12.73 11.21 -2.49
CA ASP A 187 -13.15 10.73 -1.18
C ASP A 187 -11.96 10.70 -0.19
N ALA A 188 -10.79 10.24 -0.63
CA ALA A 188 -9.58 10.25 0.16
C ALA A 188 -9.14 11.68 0.51
N ILE A 189 -9.23 12.62 -0.43
CA ILE A 189 -8.92 14.03 -0.16
C ILE A 189 -9.92 14.61 0.86
N THR A 190 -11.21 14.35 0.67
CA THR A 190 -12.27 14.80 1.58
C THR A 190 -12.04 14.27 3.00
N CYS A 191 -11.65 13.00 3.13
CA CYS A 191 -11.27 12.38 4.39
C CYS A 191 -10.07 13.11 5.05
N PHE A 192 -9.02 13.41 4.29
CA PHE A 192 -7.84 14.14 4.79
C PHE A 192 -8.18 15.56 5.31
N GLU A 193 -9.12 16.22 4.66
CA GLU A 193 -9.57 17.59 4.99
C GLU A 193 -10.45 17.67 6.24
N GLN A 194 -10.93 16.54 6.76
CA GLN A 194 -11.72 16.52 7.97
C GLN A 194 -10.95 17.17 9.13
N LYS A 195 -11.70 17.88 10.00
CA LYS A 195 -11.15 18.47 11.22
C LYS A 195 -10.91 17.42 12.29
N ASN A 196 -11.85 16.47 12.38
CA ASN A 196 -11.85 15.41 13.37
C ASN A 196 -11.24 14.14 12.77
N LEU A 197 -10.75 13.25 13.65
CA LEU A 197 -10.28 11.94 13.27
C LEU A 197 -11.44 11.12 12.67
N PRO A 198 -11.33 10.58 11.43
CA PRO A 198 -12.36 9.73 10.86
C PRO A 198 -12.51 8.40 11.60
N ASP A 199 -13.65 7.76 11.38
CA ASP A 199 -13.91 6.43 11.88
C ASP A 199 -12.98 5.40 11.25
N ALA A 200 -12.67 4.37 12.04
CA ALA A 200 -11.95 3.21 11.53
C ALA A 200 -12.90 2.35 10.68
N SER A 201 -12.34 1.67 9.68
CA SER A 201 -13.08 0.57 9.05
C SER A 201 -13.31 -0.55 10.06
N GLU A 202 -14.48 -1.17 10.01
CA GLU A 202 -14.91 -2.26 10.91
C GLU A 202 -13.90 -3.44 10.90
N GLU A 203 -13.34 -3.75 9.73
CA GLU A 203 -12.36 -4.84 9.55
C GLU A 203 -10.90 -4.40 9.67
N CYS A 204 -10.63 -3.21 10.20
CA CYS A 204 -9.25 -2.76 10.37
C CYS A 204 -8.56 -3.44 11.57
N GLU A 205 -7.74 -4.47 11.28
CA GLU A 205 -6.97 -5.20 12.30
C GLU A 205 -6.10 -4.29 13.18
N TYR A 206 -5.55 -3.20 12.62
CA TYR A 206 -4.67 -2.27 13.32
C TYR A 206 -5.45 -1.42 14.32
N CYS A 207 -6.60 -0.88 13.91
CA CYS A 207 -7.45 -0.11 14.82
C CYS A 207 -8.01 -1.01 15.93
N ARG A 208 -8.45 -2.21 15.57
CA ARG A 208 -8.91 -3.23 16.52
C ARG A 208 -7.81 -3.61 17.53
N TRP A 209 -6.56 -3.75 17.07
CA TRP A 209 -5.43 -3.99 17.96
C TRP A 209 -5.21 -2.82 18.94
N VAL A 210 -5.24 -1.57 18.46
CA VAL A 210 -5.10 -0.38 19.32
C VAL A 210 -6.23 -0.31 20.36
N GLU A 211 -7.47 -0.57 19.96
CA GLU A 211 -8.63 -0.61 20.84
C GLU A 211 -8.45 -1.65 21.94
N ASN A 212 -8.09 -2.89 21.57
CA ASN A 212 -7.83 -3.97 22.53
C ASN A 212 -6.69 -3.63 23.51
N VAL A 213 -5.61 -3.00 23.05
CA VAL A 213 -4.50 -2.56 23.92
C VAL A 213 -5.00 -1.50 24.90
N ASN A 214 -5.72 -0.48 24.41
CA ASN A 214 -6.25 0.59 25.25
C ASN A 214 -7.22 0.06 26.31
N GLU A 215 -8.13 -0.84 25.95
CA GLU A 215 -9.05 -1.48 26.89
C GLU A 215 -8.31 -2.20 28.03
N LYS A 216 -7.27 -2.98 27.71
CA LYS A 216 -6.46 -3.68 28.72
C LYS A 216 -5.64 -2.71 29.58
N SER A 217 -5.03 -1.69 28.98
CA SER A 217 -4.25 -0.68 29.70
C SER A 217 -5.12 0.20 30.62
N LEU A 218 -6.33 0.56 30.20
CA LEU A 218 -7.29 1.31 31.02
C LEU A 218 -7.82 0.46 32.17
N SER A 219 -8.09 -0.83 31.93
CA SER A 219 -8.46 -1.79 32.98
C SER A 219 -7.34 -1.95 34.03
N ALA A 220 -6.08 -2.02 33.60
CA ALA A 220 -4.92 -2.10 34.50
C ALA A 220 -4.74 -0.81 35.32
N THR A 221 -4.91 0.36 34.69
CA THR A 221 -4.81 1.66 35.36
C THR A 221 -5.91 1.85 36.40
N THR A 222 -7.14 1.41 36.11
CA THR A 222 -8.27 1.45 37.05
C THR A 222 -8.05 0.52 38.24
N ALA A 223 -7.45 -0.67 38.03
CA ALA A 223 -7.09 -1.59 39.11
C ALA A 223 -5.97 -1.03 40.01
N LEU A 224 -4.97 -0.36 39.44
CA LEU A 224 -3.89 0.32 40.16
C LEU A 224 -4.38 1.53 40.97
N LEU A 225 -5.37 2.27 40.46
CA LEU A 225 -5.99 3.38 41.18
C LEU A 225 -6.87 2.91 42.35
N LYS A 226 -7.52 1.75 42.24
CA LYS A 226 -8.28 1.14 43.35
C LYS A 226 -7.35 0.66 44.47
N THR A 227 -6.28 -0.05 44.14
CA THR A 227 -5.29 -0.53 45.12
C THR A 227 -4.55 0.60 45.83
N LYS A 228 -4.27 1.73 45.16
CA LYS A 228 -3.70 2.92 45.84
C LYS A 228 -4.65 3.64 46.80
N ARG A 229 -5.97 3.46 46.67
CA ARG A 229 -6.97 4.03 47.61
C ARG A 229 -7.19 3.15 48.85
N GLU A 230 -6.71 1.92 48.84
CA GLU A 230 -6.84 0.95 49.94
C GLU A 230 -5.56 0.84 50.81
N LEU A 231 -4.69 1.85 50.79
CA LEU A 231 -3.58 1.92 51.75
C LEU A 231 -4.16 2.12 53.16
N PRO A 232 -3.81 1.27 54.14
CA PRO A 232 -4.34 1.40 55.49
C PRO A 232 -3.88 2.71 56.13
N VAL A 233 -4.81 3.37 56.84
CA VAL A 233 -4.53 4.52 57.70
C VAL A 233 -3.53 4.07 58.78
N PRO A 234 -2.46 4.82 59.06
CA PRO A 234 -1.53 4.44 60.13
C PRO A 234 -2.28 4.35 61.46
N GLU A 235 -2.16 3.24 62.16
CA GLU A 235 -2.64 3.14 63.55
C GLU A 235 -1.89 4.15 64.41
N GLU A 236 -2.63 5.06 65.04
CA GLU A 236 -2.11 5.93 66.09
C GLU A 236 -1.65 5.04 67.26
N THR A 237 -0.34 4.98 67.48
CA THR A 237 0.22 4.31 68.66
C THR A 237 -0.11 5.15 69.89
N GLU A 238 -0.96 4.62 70.77
CA GLU A 238 -1.19 5.16 72.11
C GLU A 238 0.15 5.23 72.88
N GLU A 239 0.57 6.43 73.23
CA GLU A 239 1.67 6.66 74.17
C GLU A 239 1.25 6.20 75.57
N GLU A 240 1.85 5.12 76.05
CA GLU A 240 1.82 4.73 77.46
C GLU A 240 2.45 5.85 78.32
N THR A 241 1.61 6.62 79.00
CA THR A 241 2.03 7.51 80.08
C THR A 241 2.61 6.67 81.23
N LYS A 242 3.93 6.70 81.38
CA LYS A 242 4.60 6.21 82.60
C LYS A 242 4.44 7.24 83.71
N ASP A 243 3.74 6.84 84.76
CA ASP A 243 3.76 7.48 86.06
C ASP A 243 5.21 7.70 86.54
N THR A 244 5.53 8.95 86.86
CA THR A 244 6.60 9.26 87.81
C THR A 244 6.08 10.29 88.82
N LEU A 245 6.01 9.83 90.07
CA LEU A 245 5.78 10.62 91.27
C LEU A 245 6.88 11.70 91.41
N PHE A 246 6.48 12.96 91.56
CA PHE A 246 6.83 13.92 92.64
C PHE A 246 6.40 15.34 92.27
#